data_AF-A0A447TSK0-F1
#
_entry.id   AF-A0A447TSK0-F1
#
_cell.length_a   1.000
_cell.length_b   1.000
_cell.length_c   1.000
_cell.angle_alpha   90.00
_cell.angle_beta   90.00
_cell.angle_gamma   90.00
#
_symmetry.space_group_name_H-M   'P 1'
#
loop_
_entity.id
_entity.type
_entity.pdbx_description
1 polymer ?
#
loop_
_entity_poly.entity_id
_entity_poly.type
_entity_poly.pdbx_seq_one_letter_code
_entity_poly.pdbx_strand_id
1 'polypeptide(L)'
;MAMGVYANSSGAKSVALGYKSVASGATSSALGYQATASGDDSAAFGNGAKAIGTNSVALGSGSVAQEDNSVAVGNSTTQRQITYVAKGDINSTSTDAVTGAQIYSLSQSVADRTRRRGFPLIVMVQ
;
A
#
# COMPACT_ATOMS: atom_id res chain seq x y z
N MET A 1 -6.76 24.67 5.73
CA MET A 1 -7.75 25.09 4.70
C MET A 1 -8.89 24.07 4.69
N ALA A 2 -10.14 24.50 4.82
CA ALA A 2 -11.30 23.60 4.76
C ALA A 2 -12.26 24.04 3.64
N MET A 3 -12.58 23.12 2.72
CA MET A 3 -13.48 23.37 1.59
C MET A 3 -14.54 22.26 1.52
N GLY A 4 -15.78 22.59 1.85
CA GLY A 4 -16.91 21.66 1.90
C GLY A 4 -17.77 21.85 3.14
N VAL A 5 -19.04 21.47 3.08
CA VAL A 5 -19.94 21.58 4.23
C VAL A 5 -19.47 20.62 5.33
N TYR A 6 -19.27 21.16 6.54
CA TYR A 6 -18.68 20.47 7.70
C TYR A 6 -17.25 19.96 7.50
N ALA A 7 -16.53 20.44 6.49
CA ALA A 7 -15.09 20.18 6.40
C ALA A 7 -14.38 20.83 7.60
N ASN A 8 -13.44 20.12 8.21
CA ASN A 8 -12.66 20.59 9.35
C ASN A 8 -11.17 20.41 9.07
N SER A 9 -10.44 21.52 9.07
CA SER A 9 -8.98 21.54 8.94
C SER A 9 -8.42 22.25 10.18
N SER A 10 -8.24 21.49 11.25
CA SER A 10 -7.76 21.98 12.55
C SER A 10 -6.25 21.82 12.73
N GLY A 11 -5.62 20.94 11.95
CA GLY A 11 -4.17 20.75 11.96
C GLY A 11 -3.41 21.95 11.40
N ALA A 12 -2.23 22.24 11.95
CA ALA A 12 -1.37 23.30 11.43
C ALA A 12 -1.00 22.99 9.96
N LYS A 13 -1.26 23.94 9.04
CA LYS A 13 -1.01 23.78 7.60
C LYS A 13 -1.80 22.62 6.94
N SER A 14 -2.88 22.13 7.55
CA SER A 14 -3.65 21.01 6.99
C SER A 14 -4.61 21.44 5.87
N VAL A 15 -5.12 20.47 5.11
CA VAL A 15 -6.11 20.66 4.05
C VAL A 15 -7.23 19.63 4.18
N ALA A 16 -8.48 20.08 4.28
CA ALA A 16 -9.67 19.24 4.24
C ALA A 16 -10.57 19.65 3.05
N LEU A 17 -10.81 18.74 2.11
CA LEU A 17 -11.63 18.97 0.92
C LEU A 17 -12.72 17.89 0.80
N GLY A 18 -13.98 18.28 0.92
CA GLY A 18 -15.14 17.40 0.82
C GLY A 18 -16.06 17.46 2.03
N TYR A 19 -17.30 17.00 1.88
CA TYR A 19 -18.31 17.00 2.95
C TYR A 19 -17.85 16.16 4.15
N LYS A 20 -17.86 16.75 5.35
CA LYS A 20 -17.38 16.12 6.60
C LYS A 20 -15.94 15.59 6.52
N SER A 21 -15.10 16.11 5.63
CA SER A 21 -13.67 15.80 5.64
C SER A 21 -13.00 16.37 6.89
N VAL A 22 -12.02 15.67 7.46
CA VAL A 22 -11.32 16.07 8.69
C VAL A 22 -9.81 15.92 8.50
N ALA A 23 -9.08 17.02 8.53
CA ALA A 23 -7.62 17.06 8.51
C ALA A 23 -7.12 17.67 9.82
N SER A 24 -6.90 16.82 10.83
CA SER A 24 -6.57 17.24 12.20
C SER A 24 -5.09 17.11 12.56
N GLY A 25 -4.33 16.27 11.85
CA GLY A 25 -2.87 16.22 11.99
C GLY A 25 -2.19 17.46 11.42
N ALA A 26 -1.02 17.83 11.96
CA ALA A 26 -0.17 18.84 11.34
C ALA A 26 0.18 18.39 9.91
N THR A 27 0.24 19.35 8.98
CA THR A 27 0.59 19.14 7.55
C THR A 27 -0.26 18.08 6.83
N SER A 28 -1.38 17.65 7.42
CA SER A 28 -2.18 16.55 6.87
C SER A 28 -3.14 16.98 5.75
N SER A 29 -3.53 16.02 4.92
CA SER A 29 -4.45 16.24 3.79
C SER A 29 -5.58 15.22 3.77
N ALA A 30 -6.83 15.66 3.87
CA ALA A 30 -8.02 14.80 3.77
C ALA A 30 -8.89 15.22 2.57
N LEU A 31 -8.88 14.43 1.49
CA LEU A 31 -9.66 14.71 0.28
C LEU A 31 -10.71 13.61 0.05
N GLY A 32 -11.99 13.95 0.21
CA GLY A 32 -13.13 13.05 -0.01
C GLY A 32 -14.25 13.25 1.00
N TYR A 33 -15.44 12.69 0.70
CA TYR A 33 -16.56 12.61 1.64
C TYR A 33 -16.14 11.81 2.87
N GLN A 34 -16.21 12.39 4.08
CA GLN A 34 -15.79 11.76 5.33
C GLN A 34 -14.33 11.26 5.37
N ALA A 35 -13.45 11.77 4.49
CA ALA A 35 -12.02 11.47 4.58
C ALA A 35 -11.45 12.03 5.90
N THR A 36 -10.59 11.26 6.58
CA THR A 36 -9.97 11.65 7.86
C THR A 36 -8.46 11.47 7.80
N ALA A 37 -7.70 12.56 7.92
CA ALA A 37 -6.25 12.57 8.03
C ALA A 37 -5.85 13.12 9.41
N SER A 38 -5.71 12.22 10.39
CA SER A 38 -5.50 12.56 11.80
C SER A 38 -4.07 12.42 12.28
N GLY A 39 -3.23 11.64 11.58
CA GLY A 39 -1.80 11.59 11.86
C GLY A 39 -1.09 12.84 11.33
N ASP A 40 0.01 13.24 11.97
CA ASP A 40 0.87 14.29 11.42
C ASP A 40 1.48 13.84 10.10
N ASP A 41 1.65 14.76 9.14
CA ASP A 41 2.12 14.49 7.77
C ASP A 41 1.28 13.44 7.00
N SER A 42 0.07 13.12 7.47
CA SER A 42 -0.75 12.06 6.87
C SER A 42 -1.60 12.52 5.69
N ALA A 43 -1.96 11.59 4.81
CA ALA A 43 -2.80 11.87 3.64
C ALA A 43 -3.90 10.83 3.45
N ALA A 44 -5.17 11.26 3.48
CA ALA A 44 -6.33 10.42 3.24
C ALA A 44 -7.05 10.84 1.96
N PHE A 45 -7.11 9.94 0.99
CA PHE A 45 -7.71 10.19 -0.33
C PHE A 45 -8.82 9.17 -0.62
N GLY A 46 -10.09 9.61 -0.56
CA GLY A 46 -11.25 8.78 -0.88
C GLY A 46 -12.40 8.91 0.11
N ASN A 47 -13.58 8.38 -0.27
CA ASN A 47 -14.75 8.35 0.61
C ASN A 47 -14.46 7.51 1.86
N GLY A 48 -14.53 8.11 3.05
CA GLY A 48 -14.27 7.42 4.32
C GLY A 48 -12.84 6.89 4.48
N ALA A 49 -11.87 7.35 3.67
CA ALA A 49 -10.46 6.99 3.84
C ALA A 49 -9.93 7.56 5.16
N LYS A 50 -9.10 6.79 5.88
CA LYS A 50 -8.58 7.16 7.21
C LYS A 50 -7.06 6.98 7.28
N ALA A 51 -6.33 8.07 7.30
CA ALA A 51 -4.88 8.09 7.54
C ALA A 51 -4.65 8.52 9.00
N ILE A 52 -4.36 7.54 9.85
CA ILE A 52 -4.32 7.69 11.31
C ILE A 52 -2.88 7.72 11.82
N GLY A 53 -1.99 6.89 11.24
CA GLY A 53 -0.57 6.90 11.56
C GLY A 53 0.13 8.18 11.11
N THR A 54 1.23 8.52 11.77
CA THR A 54 2.14 9.61 11.37
C THR A 54 2.80 9.28 10.04
N ASN A 55 2.89 10.26 9.14
CA ASN A 55 3.45 10.07 7.79
C ASN A 55 2.78 8.90 7.02
N SER A 56 1.50 8.67 7.27
CA SER A 56 0.75 7.57 6.64
C SER A 56 -0.12 8.04 5.48
N VAL A 57 -0.39 7.15 4.52
CA VAL A 57 -1.26 7.43 3.37
C VAL A 57 -2.37 6.38 3.29
N ALA A 58 -3.62 6.81 3.36
CA ALA A 58 -4.78 5.98 3.07
C ALA A 58 -5.35 6.30 1.68
N LEU A 59 -5.17 5.37 0.74
CA LEU A 59 -5.53 5.56 -0.66
C LEU A 59 -6.74 4.69 -1.05
N GLY A 60 -7.85 5.34 -1.39
CA GLY A 60 -9.08 4.70 -1.85
C GLY A 60 -10.21 4.69 -0.82
N SER A 61 -11.43 4.41 -1.30
CA SER A 61 -12.64 4.39 -0.46
C SER A 61 -12.53 3.39 0.69
N GLY A 62 -12.74 3.84 1.92
CA GLY A 62 -12.69 3.02 3.12
C GLY A 62 -11.30 2.44 3.47
N SER A 63 -10.23 2.88 2.82
CA SER A 63 -8.86 2.48 3.19
C SER A 63 -8.49 3.03 4.57
N VAL A 64 -7.72 2.27 5.35
CA VAL A 64 -7.34 2.65 6.73
C VAL A 64 -5.85 2.39 6.92
N ALA A 65 -5.05 3.47 6.99
CA ALA A 65 -3.64 3.43 7.32
C ALA A 65 -3.44 3.76 8.81
N GLN A 66 -3.28 2.72 9.63
CA GLN A 66 -3.12 2.86 11.09
C GLN A 66 -1.65 2.92 11.53
N GLU A 67 -0.75 2.39 10.72
CA GLU A 67 0.67 2.31 11.03
C GLU A 67 1.40 3.57 10.56
N ASP A 68 2.40 4.00 11.31
CA ASP A 68 3.29 5.09 10.93
C ASP A 68 4.11 4.72 9.69
N ASN A 69 4.44 5.71 8.85
CA ASN A 69 5.25 5.54 7.64
C ASN A 69 4.73 4.46 6.67
N SER A 70 3.40 4.30 6.59
CA SER A 70 2.76 3.25 5.80
C SER A 70 1.85 3.80 4.72
N VAL A 71 1.62 3.01 3.67
CA VAL A 71 0.60 3.28 2.65
C VAL A 71 -0.42 2.14 2.68
N ALA A 72 -1.67 2.44 3.04
CA ALA A 72 -2.76 1.49 2.97
C ALA A 72 -3.62 1.75 1.72
N VAL A 73 -3.69 0.75 0.84
CA VAL A 73 -4.60 0.72 -0.32
C VAL A 73 -5.93 0.03 -0.01
N GLY A 74 -6.18 -0.29 1.26
CA GLY A 74 -7.33 -1.05 1.72
C GLY A 74 -7.45 -1.03 3.24
N ASN A 75 -8.16 -2.02 3.78
CA ASN A 75 -8.28 -2.24 5.22
C ASN A 75 -8.27 -3.75 5.52
N SER A 76 -8.50 -4.15 6.77
CA SER A 76 -8.45 -5.54 7.22
C SER A 76 -9.47 -6.48 6.56
N THR A 77 -10.56 -5.95 6.00
CA THR A 77 -11.62 -6.75 5.37
C THR A 77 -11.72 -6.53 3.86
N THR A 78 -11.14 -5.44 3.35
CA THR A 78 -11.20 -5.03 1.95
C THR A 78 -9.80 -4.69 1.45
N GLN A 79 -9.03 -5.72 1.12
CA GLN A 79 -7.74 -5.59 0.46
C GLN A 79 -7.93 -5.35 -1.04
N ARG A 80 -6.94 -4.70 -1.66
CA ARG A 80 -6.94 -4.41 -3.09
C ARG A 80 -5.71 -5.01 -3.76
N GLN A 81 -5.89 -5.40 -5.02
CA GLN A 81 -4.76 -5.72 -5.88
C GLN A 81 -4.10 -4.42 -6.35
N ILE A 82 -2.77 -4.43 -6.43
CA ILE A 82 -2.00 -3.36 -7.08
C ILE A 82 -1.59 -3.89 -8.45
N THR A 83 -2.20 -3.35 -9.50
CA THR A 83 -2.00 -3.81 -10.89
C THR A 83 -1.16 -2.81 -11.69
N TYR A 84 -0.60 -3.29 -12.82
CA TYR A 84 0.30 -2.50 -13.68
C TYR A 84 1.59 -2.01 -13.01
N VAL A 85 2.10 -2.79 -12.06
CA VAL A 85 3.41 -2.57 -11.45
C VAL A 85 4.48 -3.12 -12.39
N ALA A 86 5.46 -2.30 -12.75
CA ALA A 86 6.64 -2.75 -13.49
C ALA A 86 7.43 -3.79 -12.67
N LYS A 87 8.22 -4.63 -13.32
CA LYS A 87 9.10 -5.55 -12.58
C LYS A 87 10.11 -4.73 -11.79
N GLY A 88 10.17 -4.95 -10.48
CA GLY A 88 11.17 -4.31 -9.62
C GLY A 88 12.56 -4.88 -9.84
N ASP A 89 13.59 -4.13 -9.51
CA ASP A 89 14.95 -4.67 -9.52
C ASP A 89 15.12 -5.71 -8.39
N ILE A 90 15.84 -6.80 -8.68
CA ILE A 90 16.12 -7.85 -7.68
C ILE A 90 17.62 -7.86 -7.41
N ASN A 91 18.05 -7.10 -6.39
CA ASN A 91 19.43 -7.03 -5.91
C ASN A 91 19.45 -6.72 -4.40
N SER A 92 20.64 -6.71 -3.78
CA SER A 92 20.81 -6.59 -2.32
C SER A 92 20.40 -5.26 -1.70
N THR A 93 20.17 -4.23 -2.51
CA THR A 93 19.82 -2.88 -2.04
C THR A 93 18.47 -2.40 -2.60
N SER A 94 17.71 -3.29 -3.26
CA SER A 94 16.45 -2.93 -3.91
C SER A 94 15.36 -2.60 -2.88
N THR A 95 14.57 -1.57 -3.20
CA THR A 95 13.37 -1.16 -2.45
C THR A 95 12.10 -1.25 -3.30
N ASP A 96 12.17 -1.92 -4.45
CA ASP A 96 11.07 -2.01 -5.39
C ASP A 96 10.04 -3.06 -4.97
N ALA A 97 8.80 -2.86 -5.39
CA ALA A 97 7.78 -3.90 -5.30
C ALA A 97 8.10 -5.07 -6.25
N VAL A 98 8.02 -6.31 -5.76
CA VAL A 98 8.17 -7.52 -6.57
C VAL A 98 6.81 -7.91 -7.16
N THR A 99 6.78 -8.15 -8.47
CA THR A 99 5.56 -8.55 -9.19
C THR A 99 5.34 -10.07 -9.16
N GLY A 100 4.10 -10.50 -9.37
CA GLY A 100 3.77 -11.94 -9.48
C GLY A 100 4.55 -12.66 -10.59
N ALA A 101 4.85 -12.00 -11.71
CA ALA A 101 5.64 -12.58 -12.79
C ALA A 101 7.08 -12.92 -12.36
N GLN A 102 7.69 -12.11 -11.50
CA GLN A 102 9.05 -12.38 -10.99
C GLN A 102 9.08 -13.57 -10.03
N ILE A 103 8.09 -13.65 -9.13
CA ILE A 103 7.93 -14.80 -8.22
C ILE A 103 7.63 -16.08 -9.02
N TYR A 104 6.83 -15.97 -10.09
CA TYR A 104 6.54 -17.08 -10.97
C TYR A 104 7.80 -17.60 -11.71
N SER A 105 8.64 -16.70 -12.23
CA SER A 105 9.94 -17.08 -12.81
C SER A 105 10.87 -17.76 -11.81
N LEU A 106 10.94 -17.26 -10.56
CA LEU A 106 11.70 -17.91 -9.49
C LEU A 106 11.16 -19.31 -9.15
N SER A 107 9.84 -19.43 -9.01
CA SER A 107 9.17 -20.69 -8.70
C SER A 107 9.45 -21.76 -9.75
N GLN A 108 9.47 -21.40 -11.03
CA GLN A 108 9.84 -22.30 -12.12
C GLN A 108 11.31 -22.75 -12.01
N SER A 109 12.24 -21.82 -11.75
CA SER A 109 13.66 -22.16 -11.56
C SER A 109 13.89 -23.15 -10.40
N VAL A 110 13.17 -22.96 -9.28
CA VAL A 110 13.22 -23.88 -8.13
C VAL A 110 12.65 -25.26 -8.47
N ALA A 111 11.49 -25.30 -9.14
CA ALA A 111 10.86 -26.55 -9.56
C ALA A 111 11.74 -27.37 -10.52
N ASP A 112 12.46 -26.72 -11.43
CA ASP A 112 13.37 -27.41 -12.34
C ASP A 112 14.60 -27.97 -11.62
N ARG A 113 15.10 -27.26 -10.61
CA ARG A 113 16.24 -27.73 -9.80
C ARG A 113 15.87 -28.95 -8.96
N THR A 114 14.66 -29.01 -8.40
CA THR A 114 14.19 -30.19 -7.64
C THR A 114 13.96 -31.38 -8.56
N ARG A 115 13.37 -31.16 -9.75
CA ARG A 115 13.22 -32.22 -10.77
C ARG A 115 14.57 -32.80 -11.20
N ARG A 116 15.58 -31.98 -11.42
CA ARG A 116 16.93 -32.44 -11.78
C ARG A 116 17.65 -33.21 -10.67
N ARG A 117 17.26 -33.04 -9.41
CA ARG A 117 17.82 -33.79 -8.27
C ARG A 117 17.05 -35.07 -7.91
N GLY A 118 15.82 -35.23 -8.42
CA GLY A 118 14.99 -36.42 -8.21
C GLY A 118 15.34 -37.62 -9.10
N PHE A 119 16.22 -37.47 -10.08
CA PHE A 119 16.70 -38.57 -10.92
C PHE A 119 18.15 -38.92 -10.56
N PRO A 120 18.41 -40.02 -9.83
CA PRO A 120 19.75 -40.60 -9.83
C PRO A 120 20.02 -41.19 -11.22
N LEU A 121 21.17 -40.83 -11.80
CA LEU A 121 21.79 -41.61 -12.88
C LEU A 121 22.10 -43.01 -12.31
N ILE A 122 21.20 -43.97 -12.51
CA ILE A 122 21.56 -45.40 -12.51
C ILE A 122 21.20 -45.92 -13.89
N VAL A 123 22.09 -45.66 -14.84
CA VAL A 123 22.33 -46.54 -15.98
C VAL A 123 23.76 -47.07 -15.79
N MET A 124 23.86 -48.09 -14.96
CA MET A 124 24.98 -49.04 -14.80
C MET A 124 24.26 -50.27 -14.24
N VAL A 125 24.19 -51.44 -14.88
CA VAL A 125 25.19 -52.19 -15.63
C VAL A 125 24.46 -53.03 -16.70
N GLN A 126 25.20 -53.41 -17.74
CA GLN A 126 24.89 -54.57 -18.59
C GLN A 126 24.63 -55.85 -17.80
#